data_AF-K3WI40-F1
#
_entry.id   AF-K3WI40-F1
#
_cell.length_a   1.000
_cell.length_b   1.000
_cell.length_c   1.000
_cell.angle_alpha   90.00
_cell.angle_beta   90.00
_cell.angle_gamma   90.00
#
_symmetry.space_group_name_H-M   'P 1'
#
loop_
_entity.id
_entity.type
_entity.pdbx_description
1 polymer ?
#
loop_
_entity_poly.entity_id
_entity_poly.type
_entity_poly.pdbx_seq_one_letter_code
_entity_poly.pdbx_strand_id
1 'polypeptide(L)'
;MKTGTALLVAVLLLLDVASVTGASCLAKCQSEVMTHQVEDCHKWRERLPRPDLYSLCQDGFDLGLSAGCEGYCKKHVDESRVASLRLDACTFLRGTPPIDRMRACQSGFSAAVARAKFAAVYEEKPPNAAAELDSVDLNTEAQQEAAAAQANRKLNVKKIPEVRNILELAREEAQAAFQDQRASEL
;
A
#
# COMPACT_ATOMS: atom_id res chain seq x y z
N MET A 1 -13.37 -40.54 43.75
CA MET A 1 -13.46 -40.46 42.28
C MET A 1 -13.52 -38.98 41.90
N LYS A 2 -12.38 -38.37 41.53
CA LYS A 2 -12.25 -36.94 41.18
C LYS A 2 -11.43 -36.83 39.89
N THR A 3 -12.00 -37.26 38.77
CA THR A 3 -11.37 -37.19 37.43
C THR A 3 -12.13 -36.28 36.46
N GLY A 4 -13.25 -35.68 36.90
CA GLY A 4 -14.11 -34.87 36.03
C GLY A 4 -13.65 -33.44 35.80
N THR A 5 -12.81 -32.86 36.67
CA THR A 5 -12.43 -31.44 36.60
C THR A 5 -11.22 -31.16 35.71
N ALA A 6 -10.38 -32.15 35.44
CA ALA A 6 -9.20 -31.97 34.57
C ALA A 6 -9.56 -31.86 33.09
N LEU A 7 -10.67 -32.47 32.67
CA LEU A 7 -11.09 -32.53 31.27
C LEU A 7 -11.73 -31.22 30.77
N LEU A 8 -12.35 -30.45 31.68
CA LEU A 8 -12.96 -29.16 31.36
C LEU A 8 -11.93 -28.04 31.14
N VAL A 9 -10.77 -28.10 31.81
CA VAL A 9 -9.69 -27.11 31.65
C VAL A 9 -8.94 -27.32 30.33
N ALA A 10 -8.81 -28.56 29.86
CA ALA A 10 -8.16 -28.86 28.58
C ALA A 10 -9.00 -28.41 27.36
N VAL A 11 -10.34 -28.40 27.45
CA VAL A 11 -11.21 -27.96 26.36
C VAL A 11 -11.27 -26.43 26.24
N LEU A 12 -11.11 -25.69 27.34
CA LEU A 12 -11.05 -24.23 27.33
C LEU A 12 -9.76 -23.66 26.68
N LEU A 13 -8.65 -24.42 26.69
CA LEU A 13 -7.38 -23.99 26.09
C LEU A 13 -7.29 -24.21 24.57
N LEU A 14 -8.22 -24.94 23.95
CA LEU A 14 -8.21 -25.20 22.49
C LEU A 14 -8.94 -24.13 21.66
N LEU A 15 -9.70 -23.23 22.28
CA LEU A 15 -10.45 -22.18 21.58
C LEU A 15 -9.62 -20.93 21.27
N ASP A 16 -8.46 -20.74 21.92
CA ASP A 16 -7.61 -19.55 21.73
C ASP A 16 -6.64 -19.65 20.54
N VAL A 17 -6.48 -20.80 19.89
CA VAL A 17 -5.49 -20.92 18.79
C VAL A 17 -6.01 -20.32 17.48
N ALA A 18 -7.33 -20.22 17.30
CA ALA A 18 -7.94 -19.65 16.09
C ALA A 18 -7.88 -18.12 16.03
N SER A 19 -7.81 -17.43 17.18
CA SER A 19 -7.65 -15.98 17.26
C SER A 19 -6.20 -15.54 17.01
N VAL A 20 -5.23 -16.43 17.26
CA VAL A 20 -3.80 -16.16 17.06
C VAL A 20 -3.43 -16.02 15.58
N THR A 21 -4.02 -16.81 14.68
CA THR A 21 -3.70 -16.74 13.23
C THR A 21 -4.28 -15.49 12.56
N GLY A 22 -5.48 -15.06 12.98
CA GLY A 22 -6.06 -13.80 12.51
C GLY A 22 -5.27 -12.58 12.98
N ALA A 23 -4.84 -12.57 14.24
CA ALA A 23 -4.07 -11.48 14.81
C ALA A 23 -2.65 -11.37 14.21
N SER A 24 -1.98 -12.49 13.95
CA SER A 24 -0.66 -12.50 13.30
C SER A 24 -0.71 -12.04 11.85
N CYS A 25 -1.72 -12.48 11.08
CA CYS A 25 -1.93 -11.99 9.72
C CYS A 25 -2.18 -10.48 9.70
N LEU A 26 -3.05 -9.98 10.59
CA LEU A 26 -3.36 -8.56 10.68
C LEU A 26 -2.12 -7.71 10.96
N ALA A 27 -1.32 -8.08 11.96
CA ALA A 27 -0.10 -7.34 12.31
C ALA A 27 0.92 -7.33 11.16
N LYS A 28 1.14 -8.48 10.51
CA LYS A 28 2.06 -8.60 9.37
C LYS A 28 1.58 -7.74 8.19
N CYS A 29 0.32 -7.90 7.79
CA CYS A 29 -0.30 -7.12 6.72
C CYS A 29 -0.20 -5.61 6.98
N GLN A 30 -0.54 -5.17 8.20
CA GLN A 30 -0.48 -3.75 8.53
C GLN A 30 0.95 -3.20 8.48
N SER A 31 1.92 -3.95 9.01
CA SER A 31 3.32 -3.54 9.01
C SER A 31 3.90 -3.43 7.60
N GLU A 32 3.55 -4.35 6.71
CA GLU A 32 4.05 -4.37 5.33
C GLU A 32 3.41 -3.26 4.49
N VAL A 33 2.08 -3.15 4.52
CA VAL A 33 1.35 -2.21 3.69
C VAL A 33 1.64 -0.75 4.09
N MET A 34 1.80 -0.44 5.39
CA MET A 34 2.09 0.91 5.85
C MET A 34 3.37 1.52 5.25
N THR A 35 4.36 0.69 4.91
CA THR A 35 5.62 1.16 4.31
C THR A 35 5.41 1.88 2.98
N HIS A 36 4.30 1.61 2.29
CA HIS A 36 3.99 2.16 0.98
C HIS A 36 3.11 3.41 1.00
N GLN A 37 2.65 3.86 2.18
CA GLN A 37 1.73 5.00 2.29
C GLN A 37 2.30 6.25 1.61
N VAL A 38 3.57 6.57 1.89
CA VAL A 38 4.24 7.76 1.35
C VAL A 38 4.39 7.68 -0.17
N GLU A 39 4.75 6.50 -0.69
CA GLU A 39 4.92 6.24 -2.12
C GLU A 39 3.59 6.46 -2.88
N ASP A 40 2.50 5.85 -2.39
CA ASP A 40 1.21 5.89 -3.05
C ASP A 40 0.54 7.27 -2.99
N CYS A 41 0.80 8.03 -1.91
CA CYS A 41 0.28 9.37 -1.73
C CYS A 41 1.16 10.46 -2.33
N HIS A 42 2.41 10.17 -2.73
CA HIS A 42 3.37 11.15 -3.23
C HIS A 42 2.81 12.05 -4.35
N LYS A 43 1.99 11.50 -5.25
CA LYS A 43 1.37 12.25 -6.36
C LYS A 43 0.48 13.44 -5.93
N TRP A 44 0.03 13.44 -4.68
CA TRP A 44 -0.84 14.49 -4.12
C TRP A 44 -0.07 15.56 -3.35
N ARG A 45 1.23 15.35 -3.09
CA ARG A 45 2.08 16.21 -2.26
C ARG A 45 2.22 17.64 -2.77
N GLU A 46 2.27 17.79 -4.08
CA GLU A 46 2.48 19.09 -4.74
C GLU A 46 1.17 19.70 -5.27
N ARG A 47 0.00 19.11 -4.95
CA ARG A 47 -1.30 19.58 -5.45
C ARG A 47 -2.05 20.39 -4.41
N LEU A 48 -2.38 21.64 -4.76
CA LEU A 48 -3.31 22.48 -4.02
C LEU A 48 -4.75 21.91 -4.08
N PRO A 49 -5.63 22.19 -3.10
CA PRO A 49 -5.52 23.13 -1.97
C PRO A 49 -4.96 22.51 -0.68
N ARG A 50 -4.43 23.34 0.24
CA ARG A 50 -4.03 22.95 1.60
C ARG A 50 -5.14 23.30 2.63
N PRO A 51 -5.48 22.47 3.66
CA PRO A 51 -4.82 21.23 4.09
C PRO A 51 -4.84 20.15 3.00
N ASP A 52 -3.68 19.54 2.87
CA ASP A 52 -3.09 19.07 1.62
C ASP A 52 -3.81 17.82 1.10
N LEU A 53 -4.07 17.73 -0.21
CA LEU A 53 -4.65 16.51 -0.81
C LEU A 53 -3.85 15.26 -0.43
N TYR A 54 -2.57 15.43 -0.13
CA TYR A 54 -1.71 14.44 0.48
C TYR A 54 -2.24 13.89 1.82
N SER A 55 -2.65 14.75 2.75
CA SER A 55 -3.23 14.32 4.04
C SER A 55 -4.50 13.51 3.85
N LEU A 56 -5.40 13.95 2.95
CA LEU A 56 -6.60 13.20 2.62
C LEU A 56 -6.30 11.85 1.98
N CYS A 57 -5.23 11.76 1.19
CA CYS A 57 -4.75 10.48 0.70
C CYS A 57 -4.27 9.56 1.82
N GLN A 58 -3.51 10.09 2.80
CA GLN A 58 -3.05 9.33 3.96
C GLN A 58 -4.23 8.83 4.80
N ASP A 59 -5.21 9.69 5.07
CA ASP A 59 -6.43 9.31 5.80
C ASP A 59 -7.15 8.16 5.06
N GLY A 60 -7.32 8.30 3.74
CA GLY A 60 -7.88 7.24 2.90
C GLY A 60 -7.07 5.96 2.93
N PHE A 61 -5.75 6.06 2.94
CA PHE A 61 -4.83 4.93 3.02
C PHE A 61 -4.97 4.17 4.34
N ASP A 62 -5.07 4.86 5.47
CA ASP A 62 -5.24 4.25 6.80
C ASP A 62 -6.59 3.53 6.94
N LEU A 63 -7.65 4.12 6.38
CA LEU A 63 -8.95 3.48 6.26
C LEU A 63 -8.90 2.24 5.36
N GLY A 64 -8.18 2.31 4.25
CA GLY A 64 -7.98 1.19 3.33
C GLY A 64 -7.11 0.08 3.92
N LEU A 65 -6.12 0.43 4.73
CA LEU A 65 -5.25 -0.50 5.43
C LEU A 65 -6.04 -1.34 6.42
N SER A 66 -6.80 -0.68 7.30
CA SER A 66 -7.61 -1.35 8.31
C SER A 66 -8.65 -2.25 7.65
N ALA A 67 -9.43 -1.72 6.70
CA ALA A 67 -10.45 -2.48 5.98
C ALA A 67 -9.88 -3.61 5.11
N GLY A 68 -8.76 -3.35 4.43
CA GLY A 68 -8.08 -4.30 3.56
C GLY A 68 -7.50 -5.46 4.35
N CYS A 69 -6.65 -5.19 5.34
CA CYS A 69 -6.03 -6.24 6.15
C CYS A 69 -7.09 -7.04 6.92
N GLU A 70 -8.11 -6.40 7.51
CA GLU A 70 -9.21 -7.14 8.16
C GLU A 70 -10.05 -7.95 7.18
N GLY A 71 -10.18 -7.48 5.94
CA GLY A 71 -10.89 -8.19 4.88
C GLY A 71 -10.15 -9.44 4.38
N TYR A 72 -8.85 -9.31 4.12
CA TYR A 72 -8.03 -10.37 3.51
C TYR A 72 -7.45 -11.36 4.54
N CYS A 73 -7.33 -10.98 5.83
CA CYS A 73 -6.92 -11.90 6.90
C CYS A 73 -8.05 -12.80 7.41
N LYS A 74 -9.15 -12.94 6.67
CA LYS A 74 -10.27 -13.84 6.98
C LYS A 74 -10.15 -15.13 6.19
N LYS A 75 -10.59 -16.24 6.78
CA LYS A 75 -10.64 -17.55 6.11
C LYS A 75 -11.42 -17.53 4.79
N HIS A 76 -12.49 -16.74 4.73
CA HIS A 76 -13.26 -16.49 3.51
C HIS A 76 -13.21 -15.00 3.18
N VAL A 77 -12.52 -14.67 2.10
CA VAL A 77 -12.38 -13.29 1.63
C VAL A 77 -13.56 -12.96 0.72
N ASP A 78 -14.27 -11.88 1.06
CA ASP A 78 -15.29 -11.29 0.20
C ASP A 78 -14.72 -10.03 -0.48
N GLU A 79 -14.06 -10.23 -1.63
CA GLU A 79 -13.43 -9.14 -2.38
C GLU A 79 -14.43 -8.05 -2.77
N SER A 80 -15.67 -8.43 -3.05
CA SER A 80 -16.74 -7.49 -3.43
C SER A 80 -17.07 -6.55 -2.28
N ARG A 81 -17.15 -7.09 -1.05
CA ARG A 81 -17.38 -6.30 0.16
C ARG A 81 -16.21 -5.36 0.42
N VAL A 82 -14.97 -5.84 0.36
CA VAL A 82 -13.78 -5.01 0.61
C VAL A 82 -13.67 -3.88 -0.43
N ALA A 83 -13.97 -4.14 -1.70
CA ALA A 83 -13.99 -3.13 -2.74
C ALA A 83 -15.12 -2.09 -2.53
N SER A 84 -16.28 -2.52 -2.06
CA SER A 84 -17.43 -1.64 -1.83
C SER A 84 -17.17 -0.59 -0.72
N LEU A 85 -16.38 -0.95 0.29
CA LEU A 85 -16.03 -0.06 1.41
C LEU A 85 -15.31 1.23 0.95
N ARG A 86 -14.72 1.25 -0.24
CA ARG A 86 -14.14 2.46 -0.83
C ARG A 86 -15.15 3.59 -0.96
N LEU A 87 -16.41 3.25 -1.26
CA LEU A 87 -17.47 4.23 -1.44
C LEU A 87 -17.86 4.88 -0.11
N ASP A 88 -17.77 4.12 0.99
CA ASP A 88 -18.15 4.55 2.33
C ASP A 88 -17.02 5.30 3.05
N ALA A 89 -15.77 4.86 2.86
CA ALA A 89 -14.59 5.38 3.55
C ALA A 89 -14.39 6.89 3.40
N CYS A 90 -14.72 7.46 2.23
CA CYS A 90 -14.49 8.88 1.92
C CYS A 90 -15.80 9.70 1.82
N THR A 91 -16.91 9.19 2.36
CA THR A 91 -18.22 9.85 2.28
C THR A 91 -18.27 11.22 2.95
N PHE A 92 -17.46 11.44 3.98
CA PHE A 92 -17.34 12.72 4.67
C PHE A 92 -16.85 13.87 3.76
N LEU A 93 -16.24 13.55 2.62
CA LEU A 93 -15.81 14.53 1.61
C LEU A 93 -16.86 14.75 0.51
N ARG A 94 -17.97 14.01 0.51
CA ARG A 94 -19.02 14.13 -0.50
C ARG A 94 -19.63 15.53 -0.46
N GLY A 95 -19.68 16.18 -1.62
CA GLY A 95 -20.20 17.55 -1.74
C GLY A 95 -19.22 18.64 -1.32
N THR A 96 -17.98 18.29 -0.90
CA THR A 96 -16.94 19.27 -0.60
C THR A 96 -16.08 19.53 -1.84
N PRO A 97 -16.08 20.75 -2.40
CA PRO A 97 -15.11 21.11 -3.44
C PRO A 97 -13.71 21.30 -2.83
N PRO A 98 -12.63 21.09 -3.61
CA PRO A 98 -12.61 20.56 -4.97
C PRO A 98 -12.81 19.04 -5.03
N ILE A 99 -13.26 18.53 -6.19
CA ILE A 99 -13.51 17.10 -6.43
C ILE A 99 -12.27 16.22 -6.19
N ASP A 100 -11.08 16.81 -6.31
CA ASP A 100 -9.81 16.15 -6.05
C ASP A 100 -9.65 15.69 -4.60
N ARG A 101 -10.35 16.29 -3.63
CA ARG A 101 -10.35 15.84 -2.22
C ARG A 101 -10.86 14.42 -2.09
N MET A 102 -12.05 14.16 -2.63
CA MET A 102 -12.65 12.83 -2.63
C MET A 102 -11.79 11.85 -3.44
N ARG A 103 -11.23 12.30 -4.56
CA ARG A 103 -10.35 11.49 -5.40
C ARG A 103 -9.05 11.09 -4.68
N ALA A 104 -8.46 12.01 -3.92
CA ALA A 104 -7.25 11.75 -3.16
C ALA A 104 -7.48 10.68 -2.10
N CYS A 105 -8.51 10.85 -1.27
CA CYS A 105 -8.91 9.86 -0.26
C CYS A 105 -9.23 8.49 -0.87
N GLN A 106 -10.08 8.43 -1.90
CA GLN A 106 -10.42 7.16 -2.54
C GLN A 106 -9.22 6.47 -3.18
N SER A 107 -8.25 7.26 -3.68
CA SER A 107 -7.03 6.71 -4.25
C SER A 107 -6.13 6.07 -3.20
N GLY A 108 -5.96 6.70 -2.04
CA GLY A 108 -5.23 6.13 -0.90
C GLY A 108 -5.89 4.85 -0.41
N PHE A 109 -7.22 4.85 -0.25
CA PHE A 109 -7.99 3.67 0.13
C PHE A 109 -7.76 2.51 -0.83
N SER A 110 -7.91 2.75 -2.14
CA SER A 110 -7.74 1.70 -3.14
C SER A 110 -6.32 1.15 -3.20
N ALA A 111 -5.30 2.00 -2.97
CA ALA A 111 -3.91 1.58 -2.97
C ALA A 111 -3.60 0.67 -1.78
N ALA A 112 -4.03 1.06 -0.59
CA ALA A 112 -3.88 0.23 0.62
C ALA A 112 -4.58 -1.12 0.49
N VAL A 113 -5.82 -1.15 -0.02
CA VAL A 113 -6.57 -2.39 -0.26
C VAL A 113 -5.88 -3.29 -1.29
N ALA A 114 -5.35 -2.71 -2.37
CA ALA A 114 -4.64 -3.46 -3.40
C ALA A 114 -3.37 -4.11 -2.84
N ARG A 115 -2.63 -3.41 -1.97
CA ARG A 115 -1.44 -3.96 -1.30
C ARG A 115 -1.79 -4.98 -0.23
N ALA A 116 -2.84 -4.74 0.55
CA ALA A 116 -3.32 -5.67 1.57
C ALA A 116 -3.70 -7.04 0.97
N LYS A 117 -4.18 -7.08 -0.28
CA LYS A 117 -4.45 -8.33 -1.00
C LYS A 117 -3.22 -9.24 -1.12
N PHE A 118 -2.03 -8.67 -1.27
CA PHE A 118 -0.78 -9.42 -1.44
C PHE A 118 -0.05 -9.65 -0.11
N ALA A 119 -0.17 -8.71 0.84
CA ALA A 119 0.48 -8.79 2.15
C ALA A 119 -0.26 -9.72 3.14
N ALA A 120 -1.58 -9.86 3.01
CA ALA A 120 -2.38 -10.73 3.87
C ALA A 120 -2.21 -12.20 3.46
N VAL A 121 -1.34 -12.91 4.17
CA VAL A 121 -1.20 -14.36 4.05
C VAL A 121 -1.96 -15.00 5.22
N TYR A 122 -3.11 -15.61 4.92
CA TYR A 122 -3.80 -16.44 5.90
C TYR A 122 -3.13 -17.82 5.95
N GLU A 123 -2.33 -18.07 6.98
CA GLU A 123 -1.76 -19.40 7.21
C GLU A 123 -2.80 -20.28 7.92
N GLU A 124 -3.34 -21.27 7.19
CA GLU A 124 -4.04 -22.39 7.82
C GLU A 124 -3.01 -23.24 8.56
N LYS A 125 -2.99 -23.17 9.90
CA LYS A 125 -2.17 -24.07 10.71
C LYS A 125 -2.65 -25.52 10.48
N PRO A 126 -1.83 -26.44 9.94
CA PRO A 126 -2.19 -27.86 9.94
C PRO A 126 -2.24 -28.36 11.39
N PRO A 127 -3.11 -29.34 11.72
CA PRO A 127 -3.38 -29.74 13.11
C PRO A 127 -2.17 -30.32 13.88
N ASN A 128 -1.00 -30.49 13.25
CA ASN A 128 0.21 -31.01 13.88
C ASN A 128 1.42 -30.11 13.59
N ALA A 129 1.56 -29.03 14.33
CA ALA A 129 2.84 -28.34 14.48
C ALA A 129 2.96 -27.85 15.92
N ALA A 130 3.44 -28.78 16.75
CA ALA A 130 4.07 -28.47 18.02
C ALA A 130 5.34 -27.65 17.76
N ALA A 131 5.69 -26.82 18.74
CA ALA A 131 6.71 -25.80 18.67
C ALA A 131 8.09 -26.32 18.24
N GLU A 132 8.73 -25.60 17.31
CA GLU A 132 10.18 -25.52 17.23
C GLU A 132 10.58 -24.04 17.32
N LEU A 133 11.13 -23.69 18.48
CA LEU A 133 11.87 -22.48 18.78
C LEU A 133 13.36 -22.83 18.62
N ASP A 134 14.01 -22.35 17.57
CA ASP A 134 15.46 -22.06 17.46
C ASP A 134 15.70 -21.64 16.00
N SER A 135 16.55 -20.70 15.62
CA SER A 135 17.58 -19.94 16.31
C SER A 135 17.79 -18.65 15.51
N VAL A 136 18.07 -17.55 16.20
CA VAL A 136 18.56 -16.31 15.61
C VAL A 136 19.96 -16.55 15.07
N ASP A 137 20.20 -16.23 13.80
CA ASP A 137 21.56 -15.98 13.31
C ASP A 137 21.57 -14.65 12.54
N LEU A 138 22.13 -13.64 13.21
CA LEU A 138 22.60 -12.41 12.59
C LEU A 138 23.94 -12.73 11.93
N ASN A 139 24.06 -12.52 10.62
CA ASN A 139 25.32 -12.05 10.07
C ASN A 139 25.08 -11.06 8.93
N THR A 140 25.69 -9.90 9.14
CA THR A 140 25.59 -8.68 8.37
C THR A 140 26.75 -8.63 7.36
N GLU A 141 26.47 -8.05 6.18
CA GLU A 141 27.39 -7.36 5.26
C GLU A 141 28.43 -8.16 4.45
N ALA A 142 28.25 -8.22 3.12
CA ALA A 142 29.19 -7.61 2.15
C ALA A 142 28.74 -7.76 0.67
N GLN A 143 28.62 -6.60 0.02
CA GLN A 143 29.07 -6.28 -1.35
C GLN A 143 28.40 -6.89 -2.60
N GLN A 144 27.63 -6.01 -3.26
CA GLN A 144 27.82 -5.48 -4.62
C GLN A 144 27.92 -6.40 -5.86
N GLU A 145 26.99 -6.10 -6.79
CA GLU A 145 27.17 -5.92 -8.24
C GLU A 145 27.93 -6.99 -9.06
N ALA A 146 27.22 -7.71 -9.93
CA ALA A 146 27.16 -7.37 -11.36
C ALA A 146 26.54 -8.50 -12.22
N ALA A 147 25.71 -8.04 -13.15
CA ALA A 147 25.25 -8.63 -14.41
C ALA A 147 25.97 -9.89 -14.93
N ALA A 148 25.17 -10.92 -15.27
CA ALA A 148 25.06 -11.46 -16.63
C ALA A 148 24.22 -12.75 -16.62
N ALA A 149 23.02 -12.72 -17.23
CA ALA A 149 22.44 -13.79 -18.05
C ALA A 149 20.91 -13.73 -18.08
N GLN A 150 20.33 -12.82 -18.87
CA GLN A 150 19.08 -13.15 -19.56
C GLN A 150 19.16 -12.68 -21.01
N ALA A 151 19.36 -13.67 -21.87
CA ALA A 151 19.46 -13.54 -23.30
C ALA A 151 18.09 -13.34 -23.93
N ASN A 152 18.04 -12.35 -24.83
CA ASN A 152 17.31 -12.33 -26.10
C ASN A 152 15.81 -12.69 -26.11
N ARG A 153 14.97 -11.65 -26.00
CA ARG A 153 13.77 -11.55 -26.85
C ARG A 153 13.73 -10.18 -27.54
N LYS A 154 14.04 -10.20 -28.83
CA LYS A 154 13.98 -9.04 -29.74
C LYS A 154 12.51 -8.66 -29.98
N LEU A 155 12.07 -7.53 -29.43
CA LEU A 155 10.84 -6.86 -29.85
C LEU A 155 11.22 -5.72 -30.79
N ASN A 156 10.75 -5.83 -32.03
CA ASN A 156 11.01 -4.90 -33.12
C ASN A 156 10.03 -3.71 -32.96
N VAL A 157 10.49 -2.59 -32.40
CA VAL A 157 9.68 -1.37 -32.21
C VAL A 157 9.97 -0.41 -33.37
N LYS A 158 8.93 -0.14 -34.17
CA LYS A 158 8.95 0.92 -35.19
C LYS A 158 9.20 2.28 -34.51
N LYS A 159 10.20 3.02 -35.00
CA LYS A 159 10.56 4.38 -34.58
C LYS A 159 9.34 5.31 -34.57
N ILE A 160 9.05 5.88 -33.41
CA ILE A 160 8.12 7.01 -33.21
C ILE A 160 8.98 8.29 -33.22
N PRO A 161 8.57 9.35 -33.92
CA PRO A 161 9.38 10.55 -34.07
C PRO A 161 9.60 11.28 -32.74
N GLU A 162 10.80 11.85 -32.63
CA GLU A 162 11.38 12.60 -31.52
C GLU A 162 10.39 13.65 -30.98
N VAL A 163 9.75 13.33 -29.84
CA VAL A 163 9.02 14.32 -29.05
C VAL A 163 10.09 15.20 -28.42
N ARG A 164 10.19 16.44 -28.91
CA ARG A 164 11.10 17.46 -28.37
C ARG A 164 11.06 17.47 -26.85
N ASN A 165 12.24 17.50 -26.24
CA ASN A 165 12.41 17.41 -24.81
C ASN A 165 11.67 18.57 -24.14
N ILE A 166 10.67 18.25 -23.31
CA ILE A 166 9.82 19.23 -22.62
C ILE A 166 10.67 20.21 -21.78
N LEU A 167 11.87 19.79 -21.37
CA LEU A 167 12.85 20.63 -20.68
C LEU A 167 13.47 21.72 -21.58
N GLU A 168 13.63 21.49 -22.89
CA GLU A 168 14.10 22.51 -23.82
C GLU A 168 13.02 23.56 -24.10
N LEU A 169 11.76 23.13 -24.24
CA LEU A 169 10.64 24.05 -24.42
C LEU A 169 10.48 24.99 -23.22
N ALA A 170 10.60 24.46 -21.99
CA ALA A 170 10.56 25.26 -20.78
C ALA A 170 11.74 26.24 -20.66
N ARG A 171 12.92 25.89 -21.22
CA ARG A 171 14.08 26.79 -21.24
C ARG A 171 13.92 27.93 -22.24
N GLU A 172 13.37 27.66 -23.42
CA GLU A 172 13.11 28.71 -24.42
C GLU A 172 12.06 29.71 -23.93
N GLU A 173 10.98 29.25 -23.29
CA GLU A 173 9.94 30.12 -22.73
C GLU A 173 10.48 31.02 -21.61
N ALA A 174 11.32 30.47 -20.72
CA ALA A 174 11.95 31.26 -19.66
C ALA A 174 12.91 32.33 -20.23
N GLN A 175 13.69 32.01 -21.27
CA GLN A 175 14.60 32.98 -21.89
C GLN A 175 13.85 34.09 -22.63
N ALA A 176 12.74 33.76 -23.29
CA ALA A 176 11.90 34.76 -23.95
C ALA A 176 11.31 35.76 -22.96
N ALA A 177 10.78 35.28 -21.82
CA ALA A 177 10.23 36.16 -20.77
C ALA A 177 11.29 37.12 -20.19
N PHE A 178 12.53 36.66 -20.03
CA PHE A 178 13.63 37.51 -19.54
C PHE A 178 14.04 38.60 -20.54
N GLN A 179 14.01 38.30 -21.84
CA GLN A 179 14.33 39.30 -22.86
C GLN A 179 13.21 40.33 -23.02
N ASP A 180 11.95 39.93 -22.84
CA ASP A 180 10.79 40.81 -22.92
C ASP A 180 10.75 41.82 -21.76
N GLN A 181 11.11 41.39 -20.54
CA GLN A 181 11.28 42.30 -19.39
C GLN A 181 12.38 43.33 -19.63
N ARG A 182 13.53 42.90 -20.19
CA ARG A 182 14.65 43.81 -20.50
C ARG A 182 14.33 44.80 -21.62
N ALA A 183 13.51 44.41 -22.60
CA ALA A 183 13.06 45.30 -23.67
C ALA A 183 12.00 46.31 -23.19
N SER A 184 11.29 46.01 -22.10
CA SER A 184 10.27 46.87 -21.49
C SER A 184 10.85 47.91 -20.51
N GLU A 185 12.14 47.80 -20.17
CA GLU A 185 12.85 48.71 -19.24
C GLU A 185 13.74 49.75 -19.96
N LEU A 186 13.67 49.84 -21.29
CA LEU A 186 14.29 50.88 -22.14
C LEU A 186 13.22 51.85 -22.67
#